data_AF-A0A1I7CKU9-F1
#
_entry.id   AF-A0A1I7CKU9-F1
#
_cell.length_a   1.000
_cell.length_b   1.000
_cell.length_c   1.000
_cell.angle_alpha   90.00
_cell.angle_beta   90.00
_cell.angle_gamma   90.00
#
_symmetry.space_group_name_H-M   'P 1'
#
loop_
_entity.id
_entity.type
_entity.pdbx_description
1 polymer ?
#
loop_
_entity_poly.entity_id
_entity_poly.type
_entity_poly.pdbx_seq_one_letter_code
_entity_poly.pdbx_strand_id
1 'polypeptide(L)'
;MTTDEEIRAATAAERREQVALYGSLTDEQWNATSLCSGWRAKEVLAHTTMPFRYSTGAVLRGMLRARGSFDRFADRAARRDAAELSADELLTSLRDNIDYEWSPPGGGPLGALSHDVIHGLDVSAALGLDERHASPERCALVLSGLRPKQLRLFGVDLTGVRLRATDAEWSYGEGEVVEGRAQDLLLAVCGRRQPAGRLTGRAAERLAAGSPG
;
A
#
# COMPACT_ATOMS: atom_id res chain seq x y z
N MET A 1 -22.60 -5.98 -2.37
CA MET A 1 -21.34 -6.68 -2.75
C MET A 1 -20.71 -5.84 -3.83
N THR A 2 -19.50 -5.34 -3.61
CA THR A 2 -18.82 -4.43 -4.56
C THR A 2 -18.43 -5.19 -5.82
N THR A 3 -18.69 -4.61 -6.98
CA THR A 3 -18.41 -5.16 -8.30
C THR A 3 -16.97 -4.91 -8.73
N ASP A 4 -16.47 -5.69 -9.67
CA ASP A 4 -15.14 -5.48 -10.26
C ASP A 4 -15.01 -4.11 -10.95
N GLU A 5 -16.12 -3.59 -11.51
CA GLU A 5 -16.16 -2.26 -12.13
C GLU A 5 -16.00 -1.16 -11.08
N GLU A 6 -16.69 -1.25 -9.94
CA GLU A 6 -16.53 -0.32 -8.83
C GLU A 6 -15.11 -0.36 -8.26
N ILE A 7 -14.49 -1.54 -8.17
CA ILE A 7 -13.09 -1.69 -7.72
C ILE A 7 -12.12 -1.04 -8.72
N ARG A 8 -12.33 -1.21 -10.03
CA ARG A 8 -11.51 -0.57 -11.07
C ARG A 8 -11.67 0.96 -11.02
N ALA A 9 -12.89 1.47 -10.85
CA ALA A 9 -13.14 2.90 -10.68
C ALA A 9 -12.43 3.45 -9.44
N ALA A 10 -12.47 2.72 -8.31
CA ALA A 10 -11.72 3.07 -7.10
C ALA A 10 -10.20 3.07 -7.32
N THR A 11 -9.67 2.12 -8.10
CA THR A 11 -8.25 2.03 -8.45
C THR A 11 -7.82 3.23 -9.30
N ALA A 12 -8.63 3.63 -10.30
CA ALA A 12 -8.35 4.80 -11.10
C ALA A 12 -8.42 6.11 -10.28
N ALA A 13 -9.37 6.21 -9.34
CA ALA A 13 -9.45 7.34 -8.41
C ALA A 13 -8.21 7.43 -7.50
N GLU A 14 -7.74 6.29 -6.97
CA GLU A 14 -6.50 6.19 -6.20
C GLU A 14 -5.29 6.68 -7.00
N ARG A 15 -5.13 6.23 -8.24
CA ARG A 15 -4.02 6.68 -9.08
C ARG A 15 -4.08 8.18 -9.38
N ARG A 16 -5.27 8.76 -9.58
CA ARG A 16 -5.42 10.22 -9.76
C ARG A 16 -4.96 10.98 -8.53
N GLU A 17 -5.29 10.51 -7.32
CA GLU A 17 -4.80 11.11 -6.08
C GLU A 17 -3.30 10.94 -5.90
N GLN A 18 -2.73 9.80 -6.26
CA GLN A 18 -1.28 9.63 -6.25
C GLN A 18 -0.58 10.55 -7.25
N VAL A 19 -1.15 10.76 -8.45
CA VAL A 19 -0.62 11.75 -9.40
C VAL A 19 -0.60 13.15 -8.78
N ALA A 20 -1.66 13.54 -8.06
CA ALA A 20 -1.70 14.80 -7.35
C ALA A 20 -0.68 14.87 -6.20
N LEU A 21 -0.56 13.81 -5.39
CA LEU A 21 0.42 13.69 -4.31
C LEU A 21 1.84 13.84 -4.84
N TYR A 22 2.27 12.94 -5.73
CA TYR A 22 3.61 12.92 -6.30
C TYR A 22 3.93 14.18 -7.11
N GLY A 23 2.94 14.74 -7.80
CA GLY A 23 3.09 16.01 -8.53
C GLY A 23 3.27 17.24 -7.63
N SER A 24 3.00 17.12 -6.32
CA SER A 24 3.20 18.19 -5.33
C SER A 24 4.46 18.03 -4.48
N LEU A 25 5.14 16.88 -4.56
CA LEU A 25 6.31 16.60 -3.74
C LEU A 25 7.51 17.45 -4.17
N THR A 26 8.24 17.96 -3.19
CA THR A 26 9.56 18.57 -3.42
C THR A 26 10.60 17.49 -3.71
N ASP A 27 11.75 17.89 -4.26
CA ASP A 27 12.89 16.99 -4.47
C ASP A 27 13.32 16.29 -3.17
N GLU A 28 13.28 16.99 -2.03
CA GLU A 28 13.59 16.40 -0.72
C GLU A 28 12.58 15.32 -0.34
N GLN A 29 11.28 15.57 -0.54
CA GLN A 29 10.22 14.60 -0.24
C GLN A 29 10.26 13.37 -1.16
N TRP A 30 10.60 13.54 -2.44
CA TRP A 30 10.86 12.42 -3.35
C TRP A 30 11.99 11.51 -2.86
N ASN A 31 12.96 12.08 -2.16
CA ASN A 31 14.12 11.38 -1.62
C ASN A 31 13.98 10.97 -0.14
N ALA A 32 12.88 11.32 0.52
CA ALA A 32 12.62 10.97 1.90
C ALA A 32 12.22 9.49 2.05
N THR A 33 12.54 8.91 3.20
CA THR A 33 12.20 7.52 3.55
C THR A 33 10.68 7.33 3.61
N SER A 34 10.17 6.25 3.02
CA SER A 34 8.77 5.84 3.14
C SER A 34 8.58 4.82 4.27
N LEU A 35 7.34 4.37 4.49
CA LEU A 35 7.08 3.24 5.38
C LEU A 35 7.56 1.90 4.80
N CYS A 36 7.95 1.83 3.52
CA CYS A 36 8.58 0.64 2.94
C CYS A 36 10.05 0.62 3.37
N SER A 37 10.45 -0.39 4.14
CA SER A 37 11.79 -0.48 4.71
C SER A 37 12.89 -0.33 3.65
N GLY A 38 13.75 0.67 3.83
CA GLY A 38 14.88 0.94 2.95
C GLY A 38 14.52 1.54 1.58
N TRP A 39 13.28 1.98 1.38
CA TRP A 39 12.81 2.66 0.17
C TRP A 39 12.49 4.13 0.45
N ARG A 40 12.79 4.99 -0.51
CA ARG A 40 12.30 6.37 -0.54
C ARG A 40 10.95 6.41 -1.25
N ALA A 41 10.29 7.57 -1.25
CA ALA A 41 9.08 7.78 -2.06
C ALA A 41 9.29 7.39 -3.54
N LYS A 42 10.48 7.67 -4.09
CA LYS A 42 10.84 7.31 -5.46
C LYS A 42 10.85 5.80 -5.73
N GLU A 43 11.44 4.98 -4.83
CA GLU A 43 11.40 3.52 -4.97
C GLU A 43 9.98 2.98 -4.86
N VAL A 44 9.14 3.57 -3.99
CA VAL A 44 7.74 3.18 -3.88
C VAL A 44 7.02 3.41 -5.21
N LEU A 45 7.11 4.60 -5.81
CA LEU A 45 6.45 4.85 -7.10
C LEU A 45 7.03 4.00 -8.24
N ALA A 46 8.34 3.75 -8.22
CA ALA A 46 8.97 2.84 -9.17
C ALA A 46 8.35 1.44 -9.06
N HIS A 47 8.16 0.92 -7.84
CA HIS A 47 7.45 -0.34 -7.63
C HIS A 47 5.98 -0.27 -8.04
N THR A 48 5.27 0.79 -7.65
CA THR A 48 3.84 0.95 -7.93
C THR A 48 3.55 0.95 -9.43
N THR A 49 4.45 1.53 -10.23
CA THR A 49 4.33 1.58 -11.70
C THR A 49 4.96 0.37 -12.41
N MET A 50 5.59 -0.56 -11.68
CA MET A 50 6.21 -1.77 -12.25
C MET A 50 5.23 -2.57 -13.12
N PRO A 51 3.95 -2.78 -12.74
CA PRO A 51 2.99 -3.53 -13.56
C PRO A 51 2.76 -2.94 -14.97
N PHE A 52 2.96 -1.64 -15.14
CA PHE A 52 2.79 -0.95 -16.44
C PHE A 52 4.02 -1.11 -17.34
N ARG A 53 5.20 -1.27 -16.73
CA ARG A 53 6.50 -1.21 -17.40
C ARG A 53 7.12 -2.59 -17.63
N TYR A 54 6.73 -3.60 -16.86
CA TYR A 54 7.32 -4.93 -16.91
C TYR A 54 6.40 -5.92 -17.61
N SER A 55 6.91 -6.57 -18.66
CA SER A 55 6.25 -7.73 -19.23
C SER A 55 6.33 -8.95 -18.29
N THR A 56 5.38 -9.87 -18.40
CA THR A 56 5.38 -11.14 -17.67
C THR A 56 6.70 -11.89 -17.80
N GLY A 57 7.31 -11.90 -18.99
CA GLY A 57 8.62 -12.53 -19.22
C GLY A 57 9.78 -11.83 -18.49
N ALA A 58 9.73 -10.51 -18.35
CA ALA A 58 10.70 -9.78 -17.54
C ALA A 58 10.58 -10.12 -16.05
N VAL A 59 9.34 -10.17 -15.52
CA VAL A 59 9.06 -10.58 -14.14
C VAL A 59 9.56 -12.00 -13.88
N LEU A 60 9.23 -12.97 -14.72
CA LEU A 60 9.68 -14.36 -14.57
C LEU A 60 11.21 -14.49 -14.56
N ARG A 61 11.90 -13.81 -15.48
CA ARG A 61 13.38 -13.77 -15.49
C ARG A 61 13.94 -13.10 -14.24
N GLY A 62 13.30 -12.05 -13.75
CA GLY A 62 13.64 -11.37 -12.51
C GLY A 62 13.54 -12.30 -11.30
N MET A 63 12.41 -13.01 -11.18
CA MET A 63 12.18 -14.01 -10.13
C MET A 63 13.22 -15.14 -10.16
N LEU A 64 13.58 -15.65 -11.35
CA LEU A 64 14.65 -16.65 -11.48
C LEU A 64 15.98 -16.14 -10.93
N ARG A 65 16.39 -14.91 -11.27
CA ARG A 65 17.60 -14.26 -10.72
C ARG A 65 17.50 -13.95 -9.23
N ALA A 66 16.28 -13.80 -8.72
CA ALA A 66 15.98 -13.65 -7.31
C ALA A 66 15.72 -14.99 -6.61
N ARG A 67 16.16 -16.12 -7.20
CA ARG A 67 16.01 -17.49 -6.67
C ARG A 67 14.58 -17.77 -6.17
N GLY A 68 13.59 -17.39 -6.98
CA GLY A 68 12.16 -17.61 -6.72
C GLY A 68 11.49 -16.67 -5.71
N SER A 69 12.21 -15.69 -5.12
CA SER A 69 11.62 -14.73 -4.19
C SER A 69 11.16 -13.48 -4.94
N PHE A 70 9.86 -13.19 -4.86
CA PHE A 70 9.29 -11.98 -5.42
C PHE A 70 9.80 -10.73 -4.69
N ASP A 71 9.88 -10.75 -3.35
CA ASP A 71 10.33 -9.59 -2.56
C ASP A 71 11.75 -9.15 -2.94
N ARG A 72 12.68 -10.11 -3.10
CA ARG A 72 14.04 -9.82 -3.58
C ARG A 72 14.05 -9.29 -5.01
N PHE A 73 13.14 -9.74 -5.86
CA PHE A 73 13.02 -9.21 -7.22
C PHE A 73 12.46 -7.78 -7.20
N ALA A 74 11.37 -7.55 -6.46
CA ALA A 74 10.71 -6.27 -6.33
C ALA A 74 11.65 -5.20 -5.75
N ASP A 75 12.40 -5.50 -4.69
CA ASP A 75 13.40 -4.57 -4.12
C ASP A 75 14.49 -4.20 -5.12
N ARG A 76 15.06 -5.19 -5.83
CA ARG A 76 16.08 -4.92 -6.85
C ARG A 76 15.53 -4.10 -8.01
N ALA A 77 14.31 -4.41 -8.47
CA ALA A 77 13.65 -3.70 -9.55
C ALA A 77 13.33 -2.25 -9.16
N ALA A 78 12.73 -2.04 -7.98
CA ALA A 78 12.41 -0.72 -7.46
C ALA A 78 13.64 0.18 -7.33
N ARG A 79 14.73 -0.34 -6.74
CA ARG A 79 16.00 0.39 -6.60
C ARG A 79 16.64 0.71 -7.95
N ARG A 80 16.63 -0.25 -8.87
CA ARG A 80 17.17 -0.06 -10.22
C ARG A 80 16.39 1.02 -10.95
N ASP A 81 15.07 0.88 -11.00
CA ASP A 81 14.19 1.79 -11.72
C ASP A 81 14.23 3.20 -11.11
N ALA A 82 14.29 3.33 -9.78
CA ALA A 82 14.46 4.62 -9.12
C ALA A 82 15.83 5.29 -9.37
N ALA A 83 16.85 4.51 -9.74
CA ALA A 83 18.15 5.03 -10.15
C ALA A 83 18.19 5.39 -11.64
N GLU A 84 17.50 4.64 -12.50
CA GLU A 84 17.50 4.82 -13.95
C GLU A 84 16.49 5.89 -14.43
N LEU A 85 15.34 6.02 -13.76
CA LEU A 85 14.25 6.91 -14.15
C LEU A 85 14.22 8.17 -13.28
N SER A 86 13.90 9.32 -13.87
CA SER A 86 13.59 10.56 -13.17
C SER A 86 12.25 10.49 -12.43
N ALA A 87 12.03 11.42 -11.50
CA ALA A 87 10.74 11.55 -10.82
C ALA A 87 9.61 11.85 -11.82
N ASP A 88 9.88 12.70 -12.82
CA ASP A 88 8.92 13.05 -13.87
C ASP A 88 8.56 11.87 -14.78
N GLU A 89 9.52 11.00 -15.12
CA GLU A 89 9.25 9.79 -15.91
C GLU A 89 8.36 8.80 -15.14
N LEU A 90 8.62 8.62 -13.83
CA LEU A 90 7.78 7.77 -12.98
C LEU A 90 6.38 8.36 -12.80
N LEU A 91 6.27 9.67 -12.56
CA LEU A 91 4.98 10.37 -12.46
C LEU A 91 4.19 10.30 -13.78
N THR A 92 4.87 10.46 -14.90
CA THR A 92 4.26 10.31 -16.24
C THR A 92 3.79 8.89 -16.45
N SER A 93 4.60 7.88 -16.08
CA SER A 93 4.17 6.48 -16.15
C SER A 93 2.91 6.20 -15.33
N LEU A 94 2.77 6.77 -14.14
CA LEU A 94 1.53 6.66 -13.36
C LEU A 94 0.35 7.37 -14.05
N ARG A 95 0.56 8.61 -14.52
CA ARG A 95 -0.48 9.42 -15.16
C ARG A 95 -1.04 8.77 -16.42
N ASP A 96 -0.18 8.20 -17.25
CA ASP A 96 -0.58 7.56 -18.51
C ASP A 96 -1.31 6.23 -18.30
N ASN A 97 -1.26 5.66 -17.09
CA ASN A 97 -1.80 4.34 -16.75
C ASN A 97 -2.88 4.40 -15.65
N ILE A 98 -3.54 5.55 -15.47
CA ILE A 98 -4.63 5.71 -14.49
C ILE A 98 -5.70 4.62 -14.67
N ASP A 99 -6.15 4.39 -15.91
CA ASP A 99 -7.22 3.42 -16.21
C ASP A 99 -6.65 2.04 -16.64
N TYR A 100 -5.33 1.79 -16.48
CA TYR A 100 -4.72 0.53 -16.87
C TYR A 100 -5.18 -0.64 -15.99
N GLU A 101 -5.82 -1.63 -16.58
CA GLU A 101 -6.30 -2.80 -15.87
C GLU A 101 -5.19 -3.83 -15.70
N TRP A 102 -4.90 -4.18 -14.44
CA TRP A 102 -4.02 -5.28 -14.11
C TRP A 102 -4.49 -5.98 -12.84
N SER A 103 -3.90 -7.14 -12.56
CA SER A 103 -4.16 -7.86 -11.32
C SER A 103 -2.91 -8.61 -10.89
N PRO A 104 -2.50 -8.51 -9.61
CA PRO A 104 -1.44 -9.37 -9.10
C PRO A 104 -1.91 -10.85 -9.08
N PRO A 105 -0.99 -11.82 -9.20
CA PRO A 105 -1.34 -13.23 -9.18
C PRO A 105 -2.21 -13.63 -7.98
N GLY A 106 -3.44 -14.09 -8.24
CA GLY A 106 -4.40 -14.50 -7.19
C GLY A 106 -5.05 -13.36 -6.38
N GLY A 107 -4.82 -12.10 -6.79
CA GLY A 107 -5.41 -10.93 -6.13
C GLY A 107 -6.61 -10.31 -6.85
N GLY A 108 -6.75 -10.52 -8.18
CA GLY A 108 -7.81 -9.91 -8.98
C GLY A 108 -7.81 -8.37 -8.91
N PRO A 109 -8.93 -7.72 -9.29
CA PRO A 109 -9.06 -6.27 -9.23
C PRO A 109 -8.81 -5.69 -7.83
N LEU A 110 -9.30 -6.36 -6.78
CA LEU A 110 -9.10 -5.91 -5.40
C LEU A 110 -7.63 -5.93 -5.00
N GLY A 111 -6.84 -6.87 -5.53
CA GLY A 111 -5.40 -6.93 -5.33
C GLY A 111 -4.67 -5.74 -5.95
N ALA A 112 -5.11 -5.25 -7.12
CA ALA A 112 -4.55 -4.05 -7.73
C ALA A 112 -4.90 -2.80 -6.91
N LEU A 113 -6.15 -2.65 -6.48
CA LEU A 113 -6.55 -1.57 -5.57
C LEU A 113 -5.74 -1.60 -4.27
N SER A 114 -5.58 -2.78 -3.66
CA SER A 114 -4.84 -2.95 -2.40
C SER A 114 -3.39 -2.50 -2.57
N HIS A 115 -2.73 -2.91 -3.64
CA HIS A 115 -1.36 -2.51 -3.94
C HIS A 115 -1.24 -0.99 -4.06
N ASP A 116 -2.11 -0.34 -4.84
CA ASP A 116 -2.04 1.09 -5.08
C ASP A 116 -2.32 1.87 -3.78
N VAL A 117 -3.40 1.56 -3.05
CA VAL A 117 -3.76 2.24 -1.79
C VAL A 117 -2.67 2.07 -0.72
N ILE A 118 -2.17 0.85 -0.49
CA ILE A 118 -1.16 0.60 0.55
C ILE A 118 0.12 1.38 0.23
N HIS A 119 0.59 1.36 -1.01
CA HIS A 119 1.82 2.07 -1.38
C HIS A 119 1.65 3.59 -1.47
N GLY A 120 0.45 4.08 -1.78
CA GLY A 120 0.11 5.50 -1.63
C GLY A 120 0.18 5.95 -0.16
N LEU A 121 -0.37 5.14 0.75
CA LEU A 121 -0.28 5.35 2.20
C LEU A 121 1.16 5.26 2.73
N ASP A 122 1.98 4.36 2.20
CA ASP A 122 3.38 4.22 2.60
C ASP A 122 4.19 5.51 2.42
N VAL A 123 3.83 6.32 1.42
CA VAL A 123 4.48 7.61 1.14
C VAL A 123 3.77 8.74 1.85
N SER A 124 2.46 8.88 1.67
CA SER A 124 1.71 9.98 2.27
C SER A 124 1.82 10.00 3.79
N ALA A 125 1.72 8.85 4.47
CA ALA A 125 1.81 8.79 5.93
C ALA A 125 3.24 9.05 6.44
N ALA A 126 4.27 8.58 5.73
CA ALA A 126 5.66 8.87 6.07
C ALA A 126 6.00 10.36 5.96
N LEU A 127 5.36 11.06 5.02
CA LEU A 127 5.54 12.50 4.79
C LEU A 127 4.58 13.39 5.61
N GLY A 128 3.64 12.80 6.36
CA GLY A 128 2.60 13.55 7.06
C GLY A 128 1.58 14.23 6.14
N LEU A 129 1.37 13.68 4.95
CA LEU A 129 0.45 14.17 3.90
C LEU A 129 -0.80 13.28 3.76
N ASP A 130 -1.02 12.36 4.68
CA ASP A 130 -2.07 11.35 4.63
C ASP A 130 -3.44 11.82 5.12
N GLU A 131 -3.57 13.05 5.61
CA GLU A 131 -4.88 13.62 5.95
C GLU A 131 -5.81 13.69 4.74
N ARG A 132 -5.26 13.86 3.53
CA ARG A 132 -6.00 14.05 2.27
C ARG A 132 -5.82 12.91 1.27
N HIS A 133 -5.14 11.83 1.64
CA HIS A 133 -4.79 10.75 0.73
C HIS A 133 -5.50 9.44 1.10
N ALA A 134 -6.07 8.77 0.11
CA ALA A 134 -6.91 7.57 0.23
C ALA A 134 -8.17 7.79 1.07
N SER A 135 -9.34 7.73 0.43
CA SER A 135 -10.61 7.94 1.13
C SER A 135 -10.91 6.80 2.11
N PRO A 136 -11.66 7.06 3.19
CA PRO A 136 -12.07 6.02 4.14
C PRO A 136 -12.75 4.83 3.47
N GLU A 137 -13.55 5.08 2.43
CA GLU A 137 -14.26 4.03 1.67
C GLU A 137 -13.31 3.14 0.89
N ARG A 138 -12.26 3.70 0.26
CA ARG A 138 -11.23 2.89 -0.44
C ARG A 138 -10.43 2.05 0.55
N CYS A 139 -10.05 2.64 1.69
CA CYS A 139 -9.36 1.90 2.74
C CYS A 139 -10.24 0.77 3.29
N ALA A 140 -11.53 1.03 3.55
CA ALA A 140 -12.50 0.02 3.98
C ALA A 140 -12.71 -1.08 2.93
N LEU A 141 -12.72 -0.72 1.64
CA LEU A 141 -12.82 -1.68 0.55
C LEU A 141 -11.60 -2.61 0.51
N VAL A 142 -10.38 -2.08 0.63
CA VAL A 142 -9.16 -2.88 0.75
C VAL A 142 -9.20 -3.78 2.00
N LEU A 143 -9.59 -3.22 3.14
CA LEU A 143 -9.75 -3.94 4.40
C LEU A 143 -10.82 -5.04 4.35
N SER A 144 -11.86 -4.90 3.53
CA SER A 144 -12.88 -5.94 3.33
C SER A 144 -12.31 -7.21 2.66
N GLY A 145 -11.19 -7.07 1.94
CA GLY A 145 -10.46 -8.17 1.32
C GLY A 145 -9.49 -8.89 2.25
N LEU A 146 -9.42 -8.50 3.53
CA LEU A 146 -8.47 -9.04 4.49
C LEU A 146 -8.71 -10.53 4.76
N ARG A 147 -7.71 -11.35 4.47
CA ARG A 147 -7.73 -12.79 4.74
C ARG A 147 -6.72 -13.16 5.83
N PRO A 148 -6.97 -14.21 6.64
CA PRO A 148 -6.03 -14.67 7.66
C PRO A 148 -4.62 -14.96 7.13
N LYS A 149 -4.51 -15.42 5.88
CA LYS A 149 -3.21 -15.64 5.22
C LYS A 149 -2.41 -14.34 5.04
N GLN A 150 -3.07 -13.22 4.72
CA GLN A 150 -2.42 -11.92 4.56
C GLN A 150 -1.94 -11.37 5.90
N LEU A 151 -2.75 -11.49 6.96
CA LEU A 151 -2.33 -11.13 8.32
C LEU A 151 -1.07 -11.85 8.76
N ARG A 152 -1.01 -13.17 8.49
CA ARG A 152 0.18 -13.98 8.76
C ARG A 152 1.40 -13.56 7.94
N LEU A 153 1.22 -13.15 6.69
CA LEU A 153 2.32 -12.65 5.85
C LEU A 153 2.92 -11.35 6.41
N PHE A 154 2.10 -10.50 7.02
CA PHE A 154 2.56 -9.26 7.66
C PHE A 154 2.97 -9.44 9.14
N GLY A 155 2.91 -10.67 9.67
CA GLY A 155 3.25 -10.96 11.06
C GLY A 155 2.28 -10.39 12.09
N VAL A 156 1.08 -10.00 11.67
CA VAL A 156 0.08 -9.35 12.54
C VAL A 156 -0.80 -10.41 13.19
N ASP A 157 -0.83 -10.42 14.53
CA ASP A 157 -1.69 -11.29 15.32
C ASP A 157 -2.90 -10.52 15.89
N LEU A 158 -4.07 -10.75 15.29
CA LEU A 158 -5.35 -10.21 15.73
C LEU A 158 -6.10 -11.13 16.70
N THR A 159 -5.46 -12.15 17.28
CA THR A 159 -6.11 -13.03 18.25
C THR A 159 -6.64 -12.23 19.44
N GLY A 160 -7.96 -12.32 19.66
CA GLY A 160 -8.66 -11.58 20.72
C GLY A 160 -8.74 -10.07 20.50
N VAL A 161 -8.52 -9.59 19.27
CA VAL A 161 -8.64 -8.18 18.90
C VAL A 161 -9.76 -7.99 17.87
N ARG A 162 -10.60 -6.98 18.12
CA ARG A 162 -11.56 -6.46 17.15
C ARG A 162 -11.10 -5.10 16.64
N LEU A 163 -10.82 -4.99 15.35
CA LEU A 163 -10.55 -3.73 14.69
C LEU A 163 -11.86 -3.01 14.36
N ARG A 164 -11.94 -1.70 14.57
CA ARG A 164 -13.10 -0.86 14.21
C ARG A 164 -12.64 0.45 13.60
N ALA A 165 -13.04 0.71 12.35
CA ALA A 165 -12.81 2.00 11.72
C ALA A 165 -13.71 3.08 12.36
N THR A 166 -13.16 4.27 12.57
CA THR A 166 -13.89 5.42 13.14
C THR A 166 -14.52 6.31 12.07
N ASP A 167 -14.03 6.23 10.83
CA ASP A 167 -14.43 7.05 9.68
C ASP A 167 -15.06 6.24 8.54
N ALA A 168 -15.32 4.94 8.77
CA ALA A 168 -16.02 4.07 7.85
C ALA A 168 -16.80 2.98 8.61
N GLU A 169 -17.88 2.47 8.01
CA GLU A 169 -18.64 1.34 8.55
C GLU A 169 -17.90 0.01 8.32
N TRP A 170 -16.82 -0.21 9.06
CA TRP A 170 -16.00 -1.41 8.93
C TRP A 170 -15.50 -1.91 10.29
N SER A 171 -15.56 -3.23 10.50
CA SER A 171 -14.91 -3.89 11.62
C SER A 171 -14.48 -5.32 11.26
N TYR A 172 -13.44 -5.84 11.93
CA TYR A 172 -12.91 -7.19 11.70
C TYR A 172 -12.41 -7.82 13.00
N GLY A 173 -12.64 -9.12 13.16
CA GLY A 173 -12.20 -9.87 14.34
C GLY A 173 -13.14 -9.75 15.53
N GLU A 174 -12.72 -10.33 16.64
CA GLU A 174 -13.49 -10.45 17.88
C GLU A 174 -12.58 -10.24 19.10
N GLY A 175 -13.13 -9.66 20.18
CA GLY A 175 -12.41 -9.42 21.42
C GLY A 175 -12.25 -7.93 21.75
N GLU A 176 -11.08 -7.56 22.26
CA GLU A 176 -10.79 -6.20 22.71
C GLU A 176 -10.73 -5.23 21.53
N VAL A 177 -11.45 -4.11 21.64
CA VAL A 177 -11.60 -3.17 20.53
C VAL A 177 -10.35 -2.31 20.40
N VAL A 178 -9.81 -2.27 19.17
CA VAL A 178 -8.84 -1.27 18.72
C VAL A 178 -9.49 -0.42 17.65
N GLU A 179 -9.45 0.89 17.84
CA GLU A 179 -10.05 1.86 16.94
C GLU A 179 -9.00 2.74 16.26
N GLY A 180 -9.34 3.22 15.07
CA GLY A 180 -8.55 4.18 14.32
C GLY A 180 -9.24 4.52 13.01
N ARG A 181 -8.67 5.45 12.25
CA ARG A 181 -9.13 5.68 10.87
C ARG A 181 -8.88 4.43 10.03
N ALA A 182 -9.67 4.22 8.99
CA ALA A 182 -9.52 3.07 8.10
C ALA A 182 -8.10 2.95 7.53
N GLN A 183 -7.45 4.08 7.18
CA GLN A 183 -6.06 4.09 6.71
C GLN A 183 -5.05 3.64 7.78
N ASP A 184 -5.28 4.01 9.03
CA ASP A 184 -4.38 3.67 10.14
C ASP A 184 -4.49 2.19 10.50
N LEU A 185 -5.72 1.67 10.52
CA LEU A 185 -5.96 0.24 10.67
C LEU A 185 -5.36 -0.55 9.51
N LEU A 186 -5.46 -0.06 8.27
CA LEU A 186 -4.87 -0.68 7.09
C LEU A 186 -3.34 -0.75 7.19
N LEU A 187 -2.68 0.36 7.54
CA LEU A 187 -1.24 0.40 7.73
C LEU A 187 -0.79 -0.55 8.85
N ALA A 188 -1.53 -0.60 9.96
CA ALA A 188 -1.25 -1.49 11.07
C ALA A 188 -1.36 -2.98 10.69
N VAL A 189 -2.41 -3.39 9.95
CA VAL A 189 -2.53 -4.79 9.49
C VAL A 189 -1.52 -5.16 8.40
N CYS A 190 -0.94 -4.16 7.72
CA CYS A 190 0.20 -4.31 6.82
C CYS A 190 1.56 -4.29 7.54
N GLY A 191 1.56 -4.32 8.88
CA GLY A 191 2.78 -4.35 9.70
C GLY A 191 3.55 -3.03 9.72
N ARG A 192 2.96 -1.92 9.27
CA ARG A 192 3.62 -0.62 9.26
C ARG A 192 3.55 0.03 10.64
N ARG A 193 4.70 0.43 11.17
CA ARG A 193 4.77 1.21 12.40
C ARG A 193 4.19 2.61 12.14
N GLN A 194 3.33 3.07 13.04
CA GLN A 194 2.69 4.38 12.97
C GLN A 194 3.06 5.25 14.18
N PRO A 195 2.92 6.59 14.09
CA PRO A 195 3.01 7.47 15.24
C PRO A 195 2.05 7.06 16.36
N ALA A 196 2.45 7.31 17.61
CA ALA A 196 1.60 7.07 18.76
C ALA A 196 0.29 7.88 18.68
N GLY A 197 -0.81 7.31 19.18
CA GLY A 197 -2.12 7.98 19.22
C GLY A 197 -2.98 7.82 17.96
N ARG A 198 -2.46 7.23 16.88
CA ARG A 198 -3.26 6.92 15.68
C ARG A 198 -4.26 5.78 15.90
N LEU A 199 -3.91 4.86 16.79
CA LEU A 199 -4.78 3.77 17.23
C LEU A 199 -5.10 3.95 18.71
N THR A 200 -6.35 3.67 19.08
CA THR A 200 -6.84 3.73 20.47
C THR A 200 -7.40 2.39 20.91
N GLY A 201 -7.48 2.16 22.22
CA GLY A 201 -7.84 0.88 22.82
C GLY A 201 -6.65 0.22 23.52
N ARG A 202 -6.91 -0.60 24.53
CA ARG A 202 -5.86 -1.21 25.37
C ARG A 202 -4.96 -2.16 24.58
N ALA A 203 -5.48 -2.80 23.54
CA ALA A 203 -4.72 -3.67 22.65
C ALA A 203 -3.99 -2.91 21.52
N ALA A 204 -4.08 -1.58 21.43
CA ALA A 204 -3.51 -0.80 20.32
C ALA A 204 -1.98 -0.93 20.22
N GLU A 205 -1.29 -1.03 21.35
CA GLU A 205 0.17 -1.17 21.38
C GLU A 205 0.66 -2.45 20.68
N ARG A 206 -0.17 -3.51 20.66
CA ARG A 206 0.14 -4.77 19.94
C ARG A 206 0.25 -4.56 18.43
N LEU A 207 -0.40 -3.52 17.91
CA LEU A 207 -0.48 -3.20 16.49
C LEU A 207 0.41 -2.02 16.09
N ALA A 208 0.70 -1.12 17.04
CA ALA A 208 1.55 0.05 16.80
C ALA A 208 3.05 -0.28 16.67
N ALA A 209 3.49 -1.43 17.20
CA ALA A 209 4.92 -1.76 17.27
C ALA A 209 5.57 -2.04 15.89
N GLY A 210 4.78 -2.42 14.87
CA GLY A 210 5.25 -2.96 13.60
C GLY A 210 5.90 -4.34 13.77
N SER A 211 5.78 -5.21 12.77
CA SER A 211 6.51 -6.49 12.79
C SER A 211 8.01 -6.22 12.53
N PRO A 212 8.94 -6.89 13.23
CA PRO A 212 10.34 -6.87 12.82
C PRO A 212 10.42 -7.46 11.40
N GLY A 213 10.91 -6.64 10.45
CA GLY A 213 11.10 -7.03 9.05
C GLY A 213 12.22 -8.04 8.85
#